data_AF-A0A9Q1QSX2-F1
#
_entry.id   AF-A0A9Q1QSX2-F1
#
_cell.length_a   1.000
_cell.length_b   1.000
_cell.length_c   1.000
_cell.angle_alpha   90.00
_cell.angle_beta   90.00
_cell.angle_gamma   90.00
#
_symmetry.space_group_name_H-M   'P 1'
#
loop_
_entity.id
_entity.type
_entity.pdbx_description
1 polymer ?
#
loop_
_entity_poly.entity_id
_entity_poly.type
_entity_poly.pdbx_seq_one_letter_code
_entity_poly.pdbx_strand_id
1 'polypeptide(L)'
;MQKADDFFAKEQQKRRNWVKPVSKHVLDNNEKDSKKKILAVVDAVGAVLASYLDKPRVYIGCMKSGEVFSQPQLGFWYTFTGKLGKSVDFQLPKVIADQVFVADRDSYKAVELAKDKHGVGQVLLRNLCGASVRISLHGGQVLSWKTDHGEELLFISSKATFKPPTAVRGGIPICFPQFGNRGNLEQHGYARNRMWIVDDNPPPLHPNDFNGKIYIDLLLKSTDDDLKIWPHGFEFRLRVALAFDGSLTLISRIRNINCKPFSFSIAYHTYFSVSDISEVRVEGLETLDYLDNLCNRERFTEQGDALTFESEVDRVYLSSSDVAAIFDHEKKRTFLIKKEGLPDVVVWNPWEKKSKAIADFGDEEYKHMLCVDGAAIEKPITLKPGEEWTGRLELSVTPTS
;
A
#
# COMPACT_ATOMS: atom_id res chain seq x y z
N MET A 1 -34.04 19.18 -19.61
CA MET A 1 -32.80 18.96 -20.38
C MET A 1 -32.33 20.21 -21.11
N GLN A 2 -33.13 20.87 -21.97
CA GLN A 2 -32.67 22.03 -22.77
C GLN A 2 -32.04 23.22 -22.00
N LYS A 3 -32.46 23.53 -20.76
CA LYS A 3 -31.91 24.66 -19.98
C LYS A 3 -30.57 24.38 -19.29
N ALA A 4 -30.16 23.12 -19.16
CA ALA A 4 -28.88 22.75 -18.57
C ALA A 4 -27.75 22.81 -19.62
N ASP A 5 -28.04 22.36 -20.85
CA ASP A 5 -27.08 22.33 -21.95
C ASP A 5 -26.69 23.76 -22.41
N ASP A 6 -27.64 24.70 -22.39
CA ASP A 6 -27.40 26.12 -22.70
C ASP A 6 -26.51 26.83 -21.65
N PHE A 7 -26.51 26.35 -20.40
CA PHE A 7 -25.64 26.88 -19.35
C PHE A 7 -24.20 26.38 -19.51
N PHE A 8 -24.03 25.07 -19.78
CA PHE A 8 -22.71 24.47 -20.03
C PHE A 8 -22.04 25.02 -21.29
N ALA A 9 -22.79 25.29 -22.36
CA ALA A 9 -22.25 25.90 -23.59
C ALA A 9 -21.77 27.35 -23.36
N LYS A 10 -22.47 28.15 -22.55
CA LYS A 10 -22.06 29.53 -22.21
C LYS A 10 -20.84 29.57 -21.28
N GLU A 11 -20.68 28.61 -20.39
CA GLU A 11 -19.48 28.50 -19.54
C GLU A 11 -18.24 28.01 -20.29
N GLN A 12 -18.38 27.08 -21.24
CA GLN A 12 -17.25 26.67 -22.09
C GLN A 12 -16.74 27.81 -22.99
N GLN A 13 -17.63 28.65 -23.52
CA GLN A 13 -17.26 29.83 -24.32
C GLN A 13 -16.50 30.88 -23.47
N LYS A 14 -16.83 31.03 -22.18
CA LYS A 14 -16.09 31.92 -21.26
C LYS A 14 -14.71 31.37 -20.83
N ARG A 15 -14.54 30.04 -20.80
CA ARG A 15 -13.27 29.38 -20.43
C ARG A 15 -12.17 29.53 -21.49
N ARG A 16 -12.51 29.70 -22.78
CA ARG A 16 -11.53 29.84 -23.87
C ARG A 16 -10.77 31.18 -23.88
N ASN A 17 -11.26 32.22 -23.18
CA ASN A 17 -10.65 33.55 -23.20
C ASN A 17 -9.63 33.83 -22.08
N TRP A 18 -9.24 32.84 -21.27
CA TRP A 18 -8.42 33.04 -20.06
C TRP A 18 -7.04 32.34 -20.08
N VAL A 19 -6.43 32.19 -21.25
CA VAL A 19 -5.03 31.72 -21.35
C VAL A 19 -4.15 32.79 -21.97
N LYS A 20 -3.44 33.56 -21.13
CA LYS A 20 -2.19 34.26 -21.46
C LYS A 20 -1.25 34.33 -20.23
N PRO A 21 0.08 34.39 -20.43
CA PRO A 21 1.07 33.71 -19.60
C PRO A 21 1.49 34.48 -18.36
N VAL A 22 1.90 33.72 -17.34
CA VAL A 22 2.39 34.15 -16.02
C VAL A 22 3.74 34.87 -16.17
N SER A 23 3.82 36.12 -15.71
CA SER A 23 5.08 36.83 -15.45
C SER A 23 5.45 36.72 -13.96
N LYS A 24 6.70 36.31 -13.71
CA LYS A 24 7.37 36.29 -12.40
C LYS A 24 7.32 37.68 -11.74
N HIS A 25 6.87 37.75 -10.49
CA HIS A 25 7.32 38.79 -9.57
C HIS A 25 7.61 38.21 -8.18
N VAL A 26 8.86 38.40 -7.76
CA VAL A 26 9.38 38.29 -6.40
C VAL A 26 8.98 39.58 -5.69
N LEU A 27 8.32 39.52 -4.53
CA LEU A 27 8.23 40.66 -3.61
C LEU A 27 8.26 40.21 -2.14
N ASP A 28 9.37 40.61 -1.51
CA ASP A 28 9.63 41.11 -0.17
C ASP A 28 8.74 40.74 1.02
N ASN A 29 9.43 40.31 2.08
CA ASN A 29 8.93 40.10 3.43
C ASN A 29 8.67 41.43 4.14
N ASN A 30 7.49 41.58 4.75
CA ASN A 30 7.34 42.37 5.96
C ASN A 30 6.25 41.78 6.86
N GLU A 31 6.65 41.41 8.07
CA GLU A 31 5.82 40.87 9.14
C GLU A 31 4.77 41.87 9.62
N LYS A 32 3.52 41.40 9.75
CA LYS A 32 2.54 41.69 10.83
C LYS A 32 1.14 41.29 10.36
N ASP A 33 0.88 39.99 10.34
CA ASP A 33 -0.50 39.46 10.35
C ASP A 33 -0.41 37.95 10.56
N SER A 34 -0.83 37.46 11.72
CA SER A 34 -0.93 36.03 12.02
C SER A 34 -2.08 35.41 11.21
N LYS A 35 -1.91 35.29 9.89
CA LYS A 35 -2.83 34.61 8.99
C LYS A 35 -2.60 33.10 9.09
N LYS A 36 -3.46 32.40 9.84
CA LYS A 36 -3.54 30.94 9.72
C LYS A 36 -4.04 30.61 8.30
N LYS A 37 -3.21 29.92 7.52
CA LYS A 37 -3.58 29.41 6.19
C LYS A 37 -4.33 28.09 6.39
N ILE A 38 -5.56 28.01 5.91
CA ILE A 38 -6.34 26.76 5.87
C ILE A 38 -6.02 26.05 4.56
N LEU A 39 -5.64 24.78 4.62
CA LEU A 39 -5.34 23.92 3.48
C LEU A 39 -6.53 22.97 3.26
N ALA A 40 -7.09 22.96 2.04
CA ALA A 40 -8.06 21.94 1.62
C ALA A 40 -7.50 21.21 0.41
N VAL A 41 -7.39 19.88 0.49
CA VAL A 41 -6.98 19.04 -0.63
C VAL A 41 -8.22 18.75 -1.47
N VAL A 42 -8.26 19.24 -2.71
CA VAL A 42 -9.44 19.08 -3.58
C VAL A 42 -9.67 17.62 -3.95
N ASP A 43 -8.64 16.77 -3.98
CA ASP A 43 -8.79 15.34 -4.21
C ASP A 43 -9.39 14.60 -3.01
N ALA A 44 -9.04 15.02 -1.79
CA ALA A 44 -9.69 14.55 -0.56
C ALA A 44 -11.15 15.00 -0.50
N VAL A 45 -11.44 16.25 -0.84
CA VAL A 45 -12.82 16.76 -0.98
C VAL A 45 -13.55 16.02 -2.09
N GLY A 46 -12.92 15.71 -3.23
CA GLY A 46 -13.51 14.97 -4.33
C GLY A 46 -13.84 13.52 -3.98
N ALA A 47 -12.92 12.80 -3.32
CA ALA A 47 -13.14 11.44 -2.86
C ALA A 47 -14.18 11.36 -1.73
N VAL A 48 -14.13 12.31 -0.78
CA VAL A 48 -15.13 12.45 0.27
C VAL A 48 -16.49 12.84 -0.30
N LEU A 49 -16.58 13.68 -1.33
CA LEU A 49 -17.86 13.99 -1.98
C LEU A 49 -18.39 12.81 -2.80
N ALA A 50 -17.49 12.01 -3.40
CA ALA A 50 -17.86 10.82 -4.17
C ALA A 50 -18.49 9.72 -3.28
N SER A 51 -18.07 9.59 -2.02
CA SER A 51 -18.67 8.64 -1.07
C SER A 51 -20.03 9.08 -0.50
N TYR A 52 -20.58 10.22 -0.95
CA TYR A 52 -21.87 10.78 -0.51
C TYR A 52 -22.79 11.12 -1.69
N LEU A 53 -22.55 10.55 -2.89
CA LEU A 53 -23.31 10.81 -4.13
C LEU A 53 -24.82 10.52 -4.03
N ASP A 54 -25.17 9.61 -3.13
CA ASP A 54 -26.50 9.07 -2.82
C ASP A 54 -27.21 9.84 -1.68
N LYS A 55 -26.58 10.90 -1.14
CA LYS A 55 -27.14 11.79 -0.11
C LYS A 55 -27.48 13.18 -0.69
N PRO A 56 -28.42 13.94 -0.09
CA PRO A 56 -28.85 15.24 -0.61
C PRO A 56 -27.68 16.23 -0.75
N ARG A 57 -27.61 16.86 -1.93
CA ARG A 57 -26.44 17.64 -2.40
C ARG A 57 -26.25 18.93 -1.61
N VAL A 58 -25.04 19.17 -1.12
CA VAL A 58 -24.57 20.49 -0.69
C VAL A 58 -23.83 21.15 -1.85
N TYR A 59 -24.30 22.32 -2.30
CA TYR A 59 -23.55 23.15 -3.25
C TYR A 59 -22.43 23.89 -2.52
N ILE A 60 -21.18 23.53 -2.82
CA ILE A 60 -20.01 24.31 -2.40
C ILE A 60 -19.67 25.29 -3.54
N GLY A 61 -20.18 26.52 -3.43
CA GLY A 61 -19.74 27.62 -4.27
C GLY A 61 -18.46 28.23 -3.71
N CYS A 62 -17.31 27.96 -4.33
CA CYS A 62 -16.06 28.65 -4.00
C CYS A 62 -16.00 29.99 -4.74
N MET A 63 -16.26 31.10 -4.04
CA MET A 63 -15.87 32.42 -4.54
C MET A 63 -14.37 32.61 -4.30
N LYS A 64 -13.60 32.63 -5.39
CA LYS A 64 -12.14 32.85 -5.44
C LYS A 64 -11.66 33.92 -4.45
N SER A 65 -10.73 33.54 -3.57
CA SER A 65 -9.61 34.43 -3.16
C SER A 65 -8.47 33.59 -2.59
N GLY A 66 -7.43 33.32 -3.40
CA GLY A 66 -6.26 32.57 -2.97
C GLY A 66 -5.35 32.13 -4.13
N GLU A 67 -4.05 32.06 -3.86
CA GLU A 67 -3.08 31.48 -4.80
C GLU A 67 -3.22 29.95 -4.82
N VAL A 68 -3.18 29.40 -6.03
CA VAL A 68 -3.21 27.95 -6.29
C VAL A 68 -1.77 27.49 -6.53
N PHE A 69 -1.33 26.48 -5.77
CA PHE A 69 0.00 25.89 -5.95
C PHE A 69 -0.14 24.40 -6.23
N SER A 70 0.65 23.87 -7.14
CA SER A 70 0.78 22.43 -7.36
C SER A 70 2.06 21.93 -6.68
N GLN A 71 1.95 20.83 -5.92
CA GLN A 71 3.13 20.05 -5.54
C GLN A 71 3.11 18.72 -6.30
N PRO A 72 4.23 18.29 -6.90
CA PRO A 72 4.30 17.08 -7.73
C PRO A 72 3.84 15.77 -7.07
N GLN A 73 3.75 15.74 -5.73
CA GLN A 73 3.41 14.53 -4.96
C GLN A 73 2.11 14.63 -4.15
N LEU A 74 1.46 15.80 -4.09
CA LEU A 74 0.36 16.07 -3.14
C LEU A 74 -0.87 16.75 -3.77
N GLY A 75 -0.91 16.89 -5.10
CA GLY A 75 -2.03 17.49 -5.82
C GLY A 75 -2.07 19.02 -5.78
N PHE A 76 -3.26 19.58 -6.03
CA PHE A 76 -3.51 21.03 -6.08
C PHE A 76 -3.92 21.58 -4.71
N TRP A 77 -3.28 22.66 -4.30
CA TRP A 77 -3.53 23.34 -3.03
C TRP A 77 -4.22 24.69 -3.24
N TYR A 78 -5.20 24.99 -2.37
CA TYR A 78 -5.82 26.31 -2.28
C TYR A 78 -5.48 26.95 -0.94
N THR A 79 -5.07 28.21 -0.96
CA THR A 79 -4.95 29.03 0.26
C THR A 79 -6.24 29.80 0.48
N PHE A 80 -6.85 29.64 1.66
CA PHE A 80 -7.94 30.52 2.10
C PHE A 80 -7.39 31.56 3.08
N THR A 81 -7.62 32.84 2.81
CA THR A 81 -7.31 33.95 3.73
C THR A 81 -8.60 34.54 4.29
N GLY A 82 -8.83 34.42 5.60
CA GLY A 82 -9.88 35.14 6.32
C GLY A 82 -9.30 36.22 7.23
N LYS A 83 -9.93 37.40 7.29
CA LYS A 83 -9.67 38.41 8.34
C LYS A 83 -10.46 38.02 9.59
N LEU A 84 -9.80 37.88 10.73
CA LEU A 84 -10.46 37.81 12.04
C LEU A 84 -11.02 39.19 12.39
N GLY A 85 -12.29 39.40 12.05
CA GLY A 85 -13.01 40.64 12.35
C GLY A 85 -14.51 40.42 12.28
N LYS A 86 -15.09 40.07 13.44
CA LYS A 86 -16.51 39.76 13.71
C LYS A 86 -17.01 38.46 13.06
N SER A 87 -17.59 37.62 13.92
CA SER A 87 -18.09 36.27 13.66
C SER A 87 -18.72 36.08 12.28
N VAL A 88 -18.05 35.34 11.42
CA VAL A 88 -18.71 34.57 10.36
C VAL A 88 -18.73 33.14 10.87
N ASP A 89 -19.84 32.78 11.50
CA ASP A 89 -20.11 31.38 11.81
C ASP A 89 -20.27 30.65 10.48
N PHE A 90 -19.24 29.88 10.11
CA PHE A 90 -19.42 28.81 9.15
C PHE A 90 -20.28 27.74 9.82
N GLN A 91 -21.60 27.78 9.62
CA GLN A 91 -22.44 26.60 9.83
C GLN A 91 -22.14 25.60 8.71
N LEU A 92 -21.01 24.92 8.84
CA LEU A 92 -20.79 23.63 8.21
C LEU A 92 -21.73 22.64 8.90
N PRO A 93 -22.43 21.74 8.18
CA PRO A 93 -23.01 20.56 8.80
C PRO A 93 -21.94 19.91 9.67
N LYS A 94 -22.25 19.52 10.90
CA LYS A 94 -21.29 18.99 11.90
C LYS A 94 -20.33 17.94 11.30
N VAL A 95 -20.82 17.18 10.32
CA VAL A 95 -20.11 16.17 9.51
C VAL A 95 -18.92 16.71 8.69
N ILE A 96 -18.97 17.95 8.19
CA ILE A 96 -17.89 18.55 7.38
C ILE A 96 -16.90 19.31 8.26
N ALA A 97 -17.35 19.91 9.36
CA ALA A 97 -16.47 20.61 10.30
C ALA A 97 -15.41 19.67 10.91
N ASP A 98 -15.79 18.42 11.16
CA ASP A 98 -14.89 17.37 11.67
C ASP A 98 -13.90 16.84 10.59
N GLN A 99 -14.07 17.23 9.32
CA GLN A 99 -13.27 16.76 8.17
C GLN A 99 -12.41 17.87 7.52
N VAL A 100 -12.52 19.12 7.99
CA VAL A 100 -11.63 20.21 7.57
C VAL A 100 -10.41 20.22 8.48
N PHE A 101 -9.34 19.58 8.02
CA PHE A 101 -8.07 19.55 8.75
C PHE A 101 -7.37 20.91 8.69
N VAL A 102 -7.29 21.59 9.82
CA VAL A 102 -6.38 22.73 10.01
C VAL A 102 -4.99 22.16 10.27
N ALA A 103 -4.26 21.79 9.20
CA ALA A 103 -2.86 21.40 9.32
C ALA A 103 -1.99 22.65 9.42
N ASP A 104 -1.22 22.75 10.51
CA ASP A 104 -0.16 23.74 10.60
C ASP A 104 0.93 23.40 9.58
N ARG A 105 1.27 24.37 8.72
CA ARG A 105 2.06 24.16 7.49
C ARG A 105 3.48 23.65 7.76
N ASP A 106 3.95 23.82 8.99
CA ASP A 106 5.35 23.64 9.35
C ASP A 106 5.67 22.27 10.01
N SER A 107 4.68 21.41 10.27
CA SER A 107 4.90 20.14 11.00
C SER A 107 4.49 18.83 10.30
N TYR A 108 3.61 18.87 9.28
CA TYR A 108 3.16 17.65 8.61
C TYR A 108 4.14 17.20 7.50
N LYS A 109 4.78 16.04 7.69
CA LYS A 109 5.58 15.37 6.67
C LYS A 109 4.87 14.10 6.21
N ALA A 110 4.41 14.10 4.96
CA ALA A 110 3.77 12.95 4.32
C ALA A 110 4.70 11.72 4.22
N VAL A 111 5.99 11.98 4.01
CA VAL A 111 7.06 10.99 3.92
C VAL A 111 8.18 11.41 4.86
N GLU A 112 8.53 10.54 5.79
CA GLU A 112 9.63 10.75 6.74
C GLU A 112 10.66 9.63 6.60
N LEU A 113 11.93 10.02 6.47
CA LEU A 113 13.07 9.10 6.49
C LEU A 113 13.70 9.13 7.88
N ALA A 114 13.89 7.96 8.48
CA ALA A 114 14.54 7.78 9.76
C ALA A 114 15.47 6.57 9.74
N LYS A 115 16.21 6.37 10.83
CA LYS A 115 16.92 5.11 11.09
C LYS A 115 16.31 4.47 12.33
N ASP A 116 16.26 3.15 12.34
CA ASP A 116 15.90 2.41 13.55
C ASP A 116 17.07 2.35 14.56
N LYS A 117 16.84 1.69 15.69
CA LYS A 117 17.84 1.48 16.75
C LYS A 117 19.07 0.68 16.29
N HIS A 118 19.00 -0.01 15.15
CA HIS A 118 20.08 -0.77 14.55
C HIS A 118 20.77 -0.01 13.41
N GLY A 119 20.36 1.23 13.13
CA GLY A 119 20.90 2.06 12.07
C GLY A 119 20.34 1.76 10.67
N VAL A 120 19.33 0.88 10.56
CA VAL A 120 18.66 0.54 9.30
C VAL A 120 17.73 1.67 8.91
N GLY A 121 17.84 2.15 7.67
CA GLY A 121 16.96 3.19 7.15
C GLY A 121 15.50 2.70 7.08
N GLN A 122 14.58 3.57 7.46
CA GLN A 122 13.14 3.36 7.41
C GLN A 122 12.43 4.56 6.80
N VAL A 123 11.32 4.29 6.13
CA VAL A 123 10.39 5.28 5.60
C VAL A 123 9.09 5.18 6.40
N LEU A 124 8.55 6.31 6.84
CA LEU A 124 7.20 6.42 7.36
C LEU A 124 6.36 7.22 6.37
N LEU A 125 5.32 6.60 5.81
CA LEU A 125 4.26 7.28 5.09
C LEU A 125 3.13 7.58 6.08
N ARG A 126 2.62 8.81 6.07
CA ARG A 126 1.42 9.19 6.82
C ARG A 126 0.48 9.93 5.90
N ASN A 127 -0.79 9.55 5.90
CA ASN A 127 -1.83 10.28 5.17
C ASN A 127 -2.53 11.31 6.07
N LEU A 128 -3.35 12.17 5.45
CA LEU A 128 -4.00 13.29 6.15
C LEU A 128 -5.06 12.84 7.15
N CYS A 129 -5.63 11.64 6.97
CA CYS A 129 -6.57 11.04 7.91
C CYS A 129 -5.88 10.47 9.15
N GLY A 130 -4.56 10.27 9.12
CA GLY A 130 -3.77 9.73 10.23
C GLY A 130 -3.30 8.29 10.03
N ALA A 131 -3.79 7.60 8.99
CA ALA A 131 -3.30 6.27 8.62
C ALA A 131 -1.82 6.34 8.28
N SER A 132 -1.09 5.26 8.55
CA SER A 132 0.37 5.26 8.37
C SER A 132 0.93 3.91 7.97
N VAL A 133 2.06 3.95 7.26
CA VAL A 133 2.79 2.76 6.81
C VAL A 133 4.26 2.96 7.09
N ARG A 134 4.91 1.98 7.72
CA ARG A 134 6.36 1.98 7.96
C ARG A 134 7.02 0.94 7.08
N ILE A 135 8.06 1.35 6.35
CA ILE A 135 8.82 0.51 5.42
C ILE A 135 10.28 0.49 5.87
N SER A 136 10.87 -0.70 5.95
CA SER A 136 12.31 -0.89 6.14
C SER A 136 13.03 -0.90 4.79
N LEU A 137 14.14 -0.17 4.68
CA LEU A 137 15.03 -0.30 3.53
C LEU A 137 15.74 -1.66 3.52
N HIS A 138 15.84 -2.35 4.66
CA HIS A 138 16.22 -3.75 4.67
C HIS A 138 15.03 -4.60 4.21
N GLY A 139 15.22 -5.32 3.11
CA GLY A 139 14.21 -6.16 2.47
C GLY A 139 13.15 -5.42 1.67
N GLY A 140 13.16 -4.08 1.64
CA GLY A 140 12.05 -3.29 1.08
C GLY A 140 10.73 -3.60 1.78
N GLN A 141 10.82 -3.97 3.05
CA GLN A 141 9.77 -4.69 3.75
C GLN A 141 8.83 -3.72 4.47
N VAL A 142 7.54 -3.81 4.21
CA VAL A 142 6.52 -3.11 5.01
C VAL A 142 6.48 -3.77 6.38
N LEU A 143 6.70 -2.98 7.44
CA LEU A 143 6.75 -3.45 8.83
C LEU A 143 5.48 -3.11 9.62
N SER A 144 4.75 -2.07 9.23
CA SER A 144 3.56 -1.64 9.96
C SER A 144 2.61 -0.96 8.98
N TRP A 145 1.33 -1.21 9.15
CA TRP A 145 0.25 -0.56 8.42
C TRP A 145 -0.90 -0.31 9.40
N LYS A 146 -1.17 0.97 9.66
CA LYS A 146 -2.13 1.39 10.67
C LYS A 146 -3.28 2.17 10.07
N THR A 147 -4.47 1.94 10.62
CA THR A 147 -5.66 2.75 10.35
C THR A 147 -5.45 4.19 10.84
N ASP A 148 -6.36 5.08 10.45
CA ASP A 148 -6.46 6.45 10.97
C ASP A 148 -6.68 6.51 12.49
N HIS A 149 -7.28 5.47 13.08
CA HIS A 149 -7.43 5.29 14.52
C HIS A 149 -6.20 4.66 15.20
N GLY A 150 -5.14 4.35 14.44
CA GLY A 150 -3.88 3.81 14.96
C GLY A 150 -3.90 2.30 15.24
N GLU A 151 -4.95 1.59 14.83
CA GLU A 151 -5.00 0.12 14.92
C GLU A 151 -3.96 -0.50 13.96
N GLU A 152 -3.15 -1.42 14.46
CA GLU A 152 -2.18 -2.17 13.65
C GLU A 152 -2.87 -3.32 12.88
N LEU A 153 -2.62 -3.34 11.57
CA LEU A 153 -3.21 -4.30 10.64
C LEU A 153 -2.25 -5.43 10.26
N LEU A 154 -0.94 -5.23 10.47
CA LEU A 154 0.07 -6.24 10.19
C LEU A 154 0.63 -6.85 11.48
N PHE A 155 0.84 -8.15 11.46
CA PHE A 155 1.50 -8.85 12.55
C PHE A 155 3.03 -8.77 12.40
N ILE A 156 3.73 -8.48 13.50
CA ILE A 156 5.17 -8.68 13.65
C ILE A 156 5.40 -9.49 14.91
N SER A 157 6.27 -10.51 14.82
CA SER A 157 6.63 -11.30 15.99
C SER A 157 7.36 -10.45 17.03
N SER A 158 7.03 -10.66 18.31
CA SER A 158 7.76 -10.07 19.44
C SER A 158 9.21 -10.56 19.53
N LYS A 159 9.54 -11.73 18.95
CA LYS A 159 10.91 -12.27 18.86
C LYS A 159 11.62 -11.91 17.55
N ALA A 160 11.00 -11.12 16.68
CA ALA A 160 11.58 -10.77 15.39
C ALA A 160 12.95 -10.07 15.53
N THR A 161 13.91 -10.49 14.72
CA THR A 161 15.22 -9.83 14.62
C THR A 161 15.18 -8.77 13.53
N PHE A 162 15.42 -7.51 13.90
CA PHE A 162 15.45 -6.37 12.98
C PHE A 162 16.85 -6.08 12.42
N LYS A 163 17.85 -6.88 12.81
CA LYS A 163 19.25 -6.70 12.42
C LYS A 163 19.53 -7.44 11.10
N PRO A 164 20.06 -6.77 10.07
CA PRO A 164 20.54 -7.45 8.86
C PRO A 164 21.62 -8.50 9.19
N PRO A 165 21.74 -9.58 8.40
CA PRO A 165 21.09 -9.79 7.10
C PRO A 165 19.76 -10.58 7.15
N THR A 166 19.31 -11.01 8.33
CA THR A 166 18.10 -11.85 8.49
C THR A 166 16.83 -11.05 8.26
N ALA A 167 15.93 -11.56 7.42
CA ALA A 167 14.64 -10.93 7.16
C ALA A 167 13.80 -10.83 8.44
N VAL A 168 12.98 -9.78 8.55
CA VAL A 168 12.15 -9.56 9.74
C VAL A 168 10.93 -10.49 9.71
N ARG A 169 10.65 -11.15 10.84
CA ARG A 169 9.48 -12.03 11.01
C ARG A 169 8.19 -11.23 11.19
N GLY A 170 7.47 -11.01 10.10
CA GLY A 170 6.18 -10.32 10.06
C GLY A 170 6.13 -9.18 9.04
N GLY A 171 5.06 -8.40 9.04
CA GLY A 171 4.84 -7.37 8.03
C GLY A 171 4.61 -7.98 6.64
N ILE A 172 5.31 -7.49 5.62
CA ILE A 172 5.21 -7.98 4.24
C ILE A 172 6.60 -8.26 3.66
N PRO A 173 7.28 -9.37 4.00
CA PRO A 173 8.50 -9.78 3.32
C PRO A 173 8.26 -10.05 1.83
N ILE A 174 9.21 -9.67 0.99
CA ILE A 174 9.19 -9.96 -0.45
C ILE A 174 9.96 -11.25 -0.72
N CYS A 175 9.26 -12.29 -1.19
CA CYS A 175 9.90 -13.51 -1.68
C CYS A 175 10.31 -13.30 -3.13
N PHE A 176 11.60 -13.24 -3.44
CA PHE A 176 12.13 -13.14 -4.80
C PHE A 176 13.61 -13.54 -4.81
N PRO A 177 14.08 -14.24 -5.87
CA PRO A 177 13.37 -14.69 -7.08
C PRO A 177 12.72 -16.08 -6.95
N GLN A 178 12.59 -16.57 -5.71
CA GLN A 178 12.09 -17.90 -5.41
C GLN A 178 11.07 -17.84 -4.28
N PHE A 179 10.01 -18.65 -4.34
CA PHE A 179 9.15 -18.94 -3.21
C PHE A 179 9.51 -20.28 -2.55
N GLY A 180 9.55 -20.29 -1.21
CA GLY A 180 9.91 -21.47 -0.42
C GLY A 180 11.25 -22.07 -0.85
N ASN A 181 11.31 -23.40 -0.86
CA ASN A 181 12.49 -24.18 -1.29
C ASN A 181 12.28 -24.77 -2.70
N ARG A 182 11.58 -24.06 -3.60
CA ARG A 182 11.25 -24.57 -4.94
C ARG A 182 12.44 -24.59 -5.93
N GLY A 183 13.57 -23.99 -5.58
CA GLY A 183 14.79 -24.00 -6.38
C GLY A 183 16.03 -24.02 -5.49
N ASN A 184 17.19 -23.64 -6.04
CA ASN A 184 18.50 -23.83 -5.40
C ASN A 184 18.91 -22.68 -4.47
N LEU A 185 18.10 -21.64 -4.34
CA LEU A 185 18.36 -20.52 -3.44
C LEU A 185 17.90 -20.84 -2.02
N GLU A 186 18.37 -20.04 -1.07
CA GLU A 186 17.81 -20.00 0.29
C GLU A 186 16.28 -19.83 0.24
N GLN A 187 15.61 -20.31 1.29
CA GLN A 187 14.16 -20.28 1.37
C GLN A 187 13.62 -18.87 1.12
N HIS A 188 12.68 -18.75 0.17
CA HIS A 188 12.08 -17.49 -0.29
C HIS A 188 13.02 -16.52 -1.03
N GLY A 189 14.16 -17.00 -1.51
CA GLY A 189 15.15 -16.18 -2.20
C GLY A 189 15.84 -15.20 -1.25
N TYR A 190 16.27 -14.05 -1.77
CA TYR A 190 17.17 -13.15 -1.04
C TYR A 190 16.73 -11.68 -1.06
N ALA A 191 15.68 -11.29 -1.80
CA ALA A 191 15.25 -9.89 -1.88
C ALA A 191 14.95 -9.28 -0.50
N ARG A 192 14.27 -10.04 0.37
CA ARG A 192 14.00 -9.70 1.78
C ARG A 192 15.24 -9.57 2.68
N ASN A 193 16.40 -10.02 2.22
CA ASN A 193 17.65 -9.99 2.97
C ASN A 193 18.60 -8.88 2.52
N ARG A 194 18.28 -8.17 1.42
CA ARG A 194 19.13 -7.12 0.83
C ARG A 194 18.73 -5.73 1.29
N MET A 195 19.66 -4.79 1.20
CA MET A 195 19.36 -3.37 1.35
C MET A 195 18.82 -2.82 0.03
N TRP A 196 17.65 -2.22 0.11
CA TRP A 196 17.03 -1.46 -0.97
C TRP A 196 17.41 0.01 -0.80
N ILE A 197 17.42 0.73 -1.91
CA ILE A 197 17.63 2.18 -1.92
C ILE A 197 16.33 2.87 -2.30
N VAL A 198 16.16 4.12 -1.87
CA VAL A 198 15.09 4.98 -2.39
C VAL A 198 15.42 5.33 -3.85
N ASP A 199 14.45 5.15 -4.75
CA ASP A 199 14.54 5.57 -6.14
C ASP A 199 13.91 6.96 -6.27
N ASP A 200 14.74 8.01 -6.29
CA ASP A 200 14.28 9.40 -6.39
C ASP A 200 13.75 9.77 -7.79
N ASN A 201 14.04 8.95 -8.80
CA ASN A 201 13.63 9.20 -10.19
C ASN A 201 13.07 7.93 -10.86
N PRO A 202 11.97 7.38 -10.33
CA PRO A 202 11.38 6.16 -10.85
C PRO A 202 10.73 6.44 -12.20
N PRO A 203 10.75 5.48 -13.16
CA PRO A 203 9.97 5.59 -14.38
C PRO A 203 8.49 5.78 -14.03
N PRO A 204 7.75 6.64 -14.76
CA PRO A 204 6.35 6.93 -14.44
C PRO A 204 5.51 5.65 -14.49
N LEU A 205 4.54 5.55 -13.58
CA LEU A 205 3.49 4.53 -13.61
C LEU A 205 2.28 5.05 -14.42
N HIS A 206 1.22 4.25 -14.52
CA HIS A 206 0.00 4.69 -15.19
C HIS A 206 -0.65 5.83 -14.38
N PRO A 207 -1.30 6.84 -15.01
CA PRO A 207 -1.91 7.97 -14.32
C PRO A 207 -2.86 7.60 -13.16
N ASN A 208 -3.57 6.47 -13.27
CA ASN A 208 -4.46 5.98 -12.20
C ASN A 208 -3.72 5.56 -10.92
N ASP A 209 -2.40 5.32 -10.99
CA ASP A 209 -1.57 4.95 -9.85
C ASP A 209 -1.15 6.14 -8.98
N PHE A 210 -1.48 7.36 -9.42
CA PHE A 210 -1.12 8.62 -8.75
C PHE A 210 -2.27 9.26 -7.98
N ASN A 211 -3.48 8.70 -8.02
CA ASN A 211 -4.70 9.41 -7.58
C ASN A 211 -4.72 9.64 -6.06
N GLY A 212 -4.15 10.76 -5.60
CA GLY A 212 -4.15 11.22 -4.21
C GLY A 212 -3.36 10.35 -3.21
N LYS A 213 -2.57 9.37 -3.68
CA LYS A 213 -1.79 8.47 -2.82
C LYS A 213 -0.42 9.07 -2.51
N ILE A 214 0.01 8.95 -1.25
CA ILE A 214 1.39 9.24 -0.85
C ILE A 214 2.19 7.97 -1.08
N TYR A 215 3.37 8.06 -1.67
CA TYR A 215 4.15 6.88 -2.03
C TYR A 215 5.65 7.08 -1.86
N ILE A 216 6.36 5.96 -1.82
CA ILE A 216 7.81 5.87 -1.95
C ILE A 216 8.14 4.79 -2.98
N ASP A 217 9.16 5.04 -3.80
CA ASP A 217 9.73 4.06 -4.71
C ASP A 217 11.05 3.57 -4.15
N LEU A 218 11.22 2.25 -4.11
CA LEU A 218 12.42 1.56 -3.70
C LEU A 218 13.01 0.78 -4.88
N LEU A 219 14.32 0.61 -4.89
CA LEU A 219 15.04 -0.11 -5.93
C LEU A 219 16.02 -1.11 -5.33
N LEU A 220 15.94 -2.34 -5.83
CA LEU A 220 16.92 -3.39 -5.65
C LEU A 220 17.54 -3.73 -7.01
N LYS A 221 18.86 -3.75 -7.08
CA LYS A 221 19.63 -4.21 -8.25
C LYS A 221 20.42 -5.45 -7.88
N SER A 222 20.59 -6.37 -8.82
CA SER A 222 21.56 -7.45 -8.68
C SER A 222 22.96 -6.90 -8.40
N THR A 223 23.64 -7.44 -7.40
CA THR A 223 25.05 -7.16 -7.09
C THR A 223 25.97 -8.27 -7.62
N ASP A 224 27.28 -8.04 -7.64
CA ASP A 224 28.27 -9.06 -8.03
C ASP A 224 28.20 -10.31 -7.13
N ASP A 225 27.83 -10.17 -5.86
CA ASP A 225 27.62 -11.30 -4.95
C ASP A 225 26.33 -12.07 -5.28
N ASP A 226 25.25 -11.38 -5.65
CA ASP A 226 24.02 -12.03 -6.09
C ASP A 226 24.23 -12.83 -7.37
N LEU A 227 25.02 -12.30 -8.30
CA LEU A 227 25.34 -12.98 -9.57
C LEU A 227 26.10 -14.30 -9.38
N LYS A 228 26.74 -14.52 -8.22
CA LYS A 228 27.40 -15.80 -7.89
C LYS A 228 26.40 -16.90 -7.55
N ILE A 229 25.26 -16.56 -6.94
CA ILE A 229 24.22 -17.53 -6.51
C ILE A 229 23.05 -17.61 -7.49
N TRP A 230 22.75 -16.51 -8.19
CA TRP A 230 21.71 -16.40 -9.20
C TRP A 230 22.20 -15.49 -10.33
N PRO A 231 22.74 -16.05 -11.44
CA PRO A 231 23.51 -15.30 -12.45
C PRO A 231 22.62 -14.51 -13.42
N HIS A 232 21.70 -13.73 -12.88
CA HIS A 232 20.74 -12.92 -13.63
C HIS A 232 20.77 -11.46 -13.19
N GLY A 233 21.10 -10.57 -14.12
CA GLY A 233 21.01 -9.13 -13.92
C GLY A 233 19.56 -8.65 -13.97
N PHE A 234 19.12 -7.95 -12.93
CA PHE A 234 17.76 -7.40 -12.84
C PHE A 234 17.74 -6.02 -12.18
N GLU A 235 16.69 -5.25 -12.48
CA GLU A 235 16.25 -4.13 -11.64
C GLU A 235 14.85 -4.43 -11.11
N PHE A 236 14.70 -4.43 -9.79
CA PHE A 236 13.44 -4.61 -9.11
C PHE A 236 13.06 -3.29 -8.43
N ARG A 237 12.05 -2.61 -8.98
CA ARG A 237 11.42 -1.44 -8.36
C ARG A 237 10.17 -1.83 -7.60
N LEU A 238 10.05 -1.35 -6.37
CA LEU A 238 8.87 -1.52 -5.52
C LEU A 238 8.31 -0.14 -5.17
N ARG A 239 7.09 0.15 -5.59
CA ARG A 239 6.33 1.28 -5.05
C ARG A 239 5.49 0.82 -3.88
N VAL A 240 5.58 1.53 -2.76
CA VAL A 240 4.65 1.40 -1.64
C VAL A 240 3.84 2.69 -1.56
N ALA A 241 2.51 2.59 -1.65
CA ALA A 241 1.60 3.72 -1.68
C ALA A 241 0.50 3.57 -0.63
N LEU A 242 0.23 4.66 0.08
CA LEU A 242 -0.85 4.78 1.06
C LEU A 242 -1.91 5.76 0.53
N ALA A 243 -3.12 5.26 0.36
CA ALA A 243 -4.26 6.05 -0.09
C ALA A 243 -4.92 6.84 1.06
N PHE A 244 -5.79 7.79 0.71
CA PHE A 244 -6.49 8.64 1.68
C PHE A 244 -7.45 7.86 2.60
N ASP A 245 -8.08 6.81 2.07
CA ASP A 245 -8.95 5.88 2.80
C ASP A 245 -8.18 4.88 3.68
N GLY A 246 -6.85 4.94 3.69
CA GLY A 246 -5.98 4.03 4.44
C GLY A 246 -5.60 2.75 3.67
N SER A 247 -6.10 2.56 2.45
CA SER A 247 -5.73 1.40 1.62
C SER A 247 -4.24 1.42 1.24
N LEU A 248 -3.58 0.28 1.35
CA LEU A 248 -2.16 0.08 1.05
C LEU A 248 -2.00 -0.59 -0.31
N THR A 249 -1.16 -0.03 -1.19
CA THR A 249 -0.83 -0.63 -2.49
C THR A 249 0.67 -0.86 -2.61
N LEU A 250 1.05 -2.07 -3.01
CA LEU A 250 2.41 -2.44 -3.38
C LEU A 250 2.44 -2.76 -4.89
N ILE A 251 3.36 -2.14 -5.62
CA ILE A 251 3.54 -2.36 -7.06
C ILE A 251 5.00 -2.74 -7.31
N SER A 252 5.21 -3.98 -7.75
CA SER A 252 6.52 -4.48 -8.15
C SER A 252 6.68 -4.38 -9.66
N ARG A 253 7.82 -3.84 -10.11
CA ARG A 253 8.27 -3.86 -11.51
C ARG A 253 9.64 -4.51 -11.57
N ILE A 254 9.75 -5.63 -12.27
CA ILE A 254 10.99 -6.39 -12.40
C ILE A 254 11.40 -6.39 -13.86
N ARG A 255 12.56 -5.80 -14.14
CA ARG A 255 13.11 -5.71 -15.49
C ARG A 255 14.32 -6.60 -15.65
N ASN A 256 14.36 -7.34 -16.75
CA ASN A 256 15.54 -8.09 -17.15
C ASN A 256 16.55 -7.15 -17.84
N ILE A 257 17.66 -6.85 -17.15
CA ILE A 257 18.77 -6.05 -17.69
C ILE A 257 19.94 -6.94 -18.17
N ASN A 258 19.78 -8.25 -18.10
CA ASN A 258 20.74 -9.21 -18.61
C ASN A 258 20.59 -9.40 -20.14
N CYS A 259 21.54 -10.08 -20.76
CA CYS A 259 21.51 -10.44 -22.17
C CYS A 259 20.82 -11.80 -22.45
N LYS A 260 20.35 -12.49 -21.42
CA LYS A 260 19.66 -13.78 -21.50
C LYS A 260 18.32 -13.74 -20.77
N PRO A 261 17.33 -14.55 -21.18
CA PRO A 261 16.10 -14.68 -20.43
C PRO A 261 16.35 -15.30 -19.04
N PHE A 262 15.50 -14.97 -18.08
CA PHE A 262 15.46 -15.64 -16.78
C PHE A 262 14.02 -15.83 -16.31
N SER A 263 13.84 -16.79 -15.40
CA SER A 263 12.55 -17.07 -14.78
C SER A 263 12.62 -16.87 -13.28
N PHE A 264 11.52 -16.42 -12.67
CA PHE A 264 11.42 -16.20 -11.24
C PHE A 264 10.00 -16.50 -10.73
N SER A 265 9.90 -16.68 -9.42
CA SER A 265 8.63 -16.63 -8.67
C SER A 265 8.69 -15.47 -7.68
N ILE A 266 7.51 -14.97 -7.31
CA ILE A 266 7.37 -13.86 -6.39
C ILE A 266 6.17 -14.06 -5.47
N ALA A 267 6.30 -13.63 -4.22
CA ALA A 267 5.17 -13.54 -3.29
C ALA A 267 5.33 -12.32 -2.38
N TYR A 268 4.22 -11.66 -2.09
CA TYR A 268 4.11 -10.68 -1.02
C TYR A 268 3.65 -11.40 0.25
N HIS A 269 4.60 -11.80 1.10
CA HIS A 269 4.33 -12.67 2.24
C HIS A 269 3.63 -11.90 3.36
N THR A 270 2.31 -11.73 3.30
CA THR A 270 1.61 -10.69 4.07
C THR A 270 1.10 -11.25 5.38
N TYR A 271 1.70 -10.85 6.51
CA TYR A 271 1.30 -11.25 7.85
C TYR A 271 0.19 -10.32 8.35
N PHE A 272 -1.07 -10.72 8.23
CA PHE A 272 -2.19 -9.97 8.81
C PHE A 272 -2.23 -10.17 10.33
N SER A 273 -2.43 -9.08 11.06
CA SER A 273 -2.79 -9.11 12.48
C SER A 273 -4.26 -9.46 12.58
N VAL A 274 -4.60 -10.59 13.18
CA VAL A 274 -5.99 -11.05 13.38
C VAL A 274 -6.31 -11.14 14.88
N SER A 275 -7.59 -11.17 15.23
CA SER A 275 -8.07 -11.29 16.62
C SER A 275 -7.69 -12.64 17.25
N ASP A 276 -8.28 -13.72 16.74
CA ASP A 276 -8.02 -15.11 17.05
C ASP A 276 -8.16 -15.92 15.76
N ILE A 277 -7.16 -16.74 15.44
CA ILE A 277 -7.14 -17.60 14.26
C ILE A 277 -8.35 -18.55 14.19
N SER A 278 -8.95 -18.93 15.33
CA SER A 278 -10.17 -19.76 15.34
C SER A 278 -11.43 -18.99 14.91
N GLU A 279 -11.43 -17.66 15.02
CA GLU A 279 -12.53 -16.77 14.64
C GLU A 279 -12.32 -16.11 13.26
N VAL A 280 -11.36 -16.64 12.50
CA VAL A 280 -11.00 -16.14 11.17
C VAL A 280 -11.36 -17.16 10.10
N ARG A 281 -11.84 -16.65 8.96
CA ARG A 281 -12.01 -17.46 7.74
C ARG A 281 -11.54 -16.69 6.51
N VAL A 282 -11.12 -17.44 5.49
CA VAL A 282 -10.72 -16.90 4.19
C VAL A 282 -11.73 -17.31 3.12
N GLU A 283 -12.19 -16.34 2.33
CA GLU A 283 -13.07 -16.53 1.18
C GLU A 283 -12.39 -16.08 -0.12
N GLY A 284 -12.92 -16.54 -1.26
CA GLY A 284 -12.37 -16.34 -2.60
C GLY A 284 -11.42 -17.45 -3.06
N LEU A 285 -11.36 -18.55 -2.31
CA LEU A 285 -10.49 -19.72 -2.56
C LEU A 285 -11.29 -21.02 -2.80
N GLU A 286 -12.61 -20.91 -2.82
CA GLU A 286 -13.54 -22.04 -2.96
C GLU A 286 -13.31 -22.73 -4.30
N THR A 287 -13.40 -24.06 -4.33
CA THR A 287 -13.27 -24.87 -5.56
C THR A 287 -11.92 -24.80 -6.28
N LEU A 288 -10.95 -24.07 -5.74
CA LEU A 288 -9.62 -23.96 -6.34
C LEU A 288 -8.74 -25.17 -6.03
N ASP A 289 -7.92 -25.53 -7.00
CA ASP A 289 -6.80 -26.44 -6.75
C ASP A 289 -5.75 -25.74 -5.89
N TYR A 290 -5.17 -26.48 -4.93
CA TYR A 290 -4.03 -26.03 -4.15
C TYR A 290 -2.95 -27.10 -4.05
N LEU A 291 -1.72 -26.65 -3.83
CA LEU A 291 -0.58 -27.49 -3.48
C LEU A 291 -0.35 -27.41 -1.98
N ASP A 292 -0.38 -28.55 -1.29
CA ASP A 292 -0.18 -28.61 0.16
C ASP A 292 1.30 -28.87 0.49
N ASN A 293 1.99 -27.87 1.05
CA ASN A 293 3.40 -27.99 1.39
C ASN A 293 3.65 -28.96 2.56
N LEU A 294 2.64 -29.28 3.38
CA LEU A 294 2.73 -30.30 4.43
C LEU A 294 2.64 -31.72 3.87
N CYS A 295 2.00 -31.87 2.70
CA CYS A 295 1.88 -33.14 1.96
C CYS A 295 2.79 -33.17 0.72
N ASN A 296 4.04 -32.68 0.85
CA ASN A 296 5.04 -32.70 -0.22
C ASN A 296 4.57 -32.06 -1.55
N ARG A 297 3.74 -31.00 -1.46
CA ARG A 297 3.13 -30.30 -2.60
C ARG A 297 2.20 -31.17 -3.44
N GLU A 298 1.57 -32.17 -2.83
CA GLU A 298 0.46 -32.88 -3.46
C GLU A 298 -0.67 -31.90 -3.77
N ARG A 299 -1.37 -32.16 -4.88
CA ARG A 299 -2.45 -31.31 -5.38
C ARG A 299 -3.80 -31.81 -4.86
N PHE A 300 -4.55 -30.91 -4.28
CA PHE A 300 -5.92 -31.12 -3.82
C PHE A 300 -6.84 -30.02 -4.36
N THR A 301 -8.14 -30.14 -4.13
CA THR A 301 -9.13 -29.13 -4.50
C THR A 301 -9.92 -28.72 -3.26
N GLU A 302 -10.05 -27.43 -3.00
CA GLU A 302 -10.80 -26.88 -1.88
C GLU A 302 -12.30 -27.19 -2.03
N GLN A 303 -12.91 -27.73 -0.98
CA GLN A 303 -14.31 -28.15 -0.99
C GLN A 303 -15.18 -27.30 -0.07
N GLY A 304 -14.58 -26.55 0.87
CA GLY A 304 -15.33 -25.68 1.78
C GLY A 304 -15.81 -24.39 1.11
N ASP A 305 -16.93 -23.86 1.62
CA ASP A 305 -17.44 -22.53 1.24
C ASP A 305 -16.52 -21.39 1.76
N ALA A 306 -15.68 -21.69 2.75
CA ALA A 306 -14.64 -20.81 3.27
C ALA A 306 -13.57 -21.67 3.95
N LEU A 307 -12.32 -21.20 3.93
CA LEU A 307 -11.22 -21.83 4.64
C LEU A 307 -11.21 -21.39 6.11
N THR A 308 -11.30 -22.34 7.03
CA THR A 308 -11.14 -22.16 8.48
C THR A 308 -9.87 -22.87 8.99
N PHE A 309 -9.47 -22.58 10.22
CA PHE A 309 -8.19 -23.00 10.77
C PHE A 309 -8.35 -23.82 12.07
N GLU A 310 -8.06 -25.11 12.00
CA GLU A 310 -8.06 -26.02 13.15
C GLU A 310 -6.70 -26.72 13.34
N SER A 311 -5.74 -26.46 12.44
CA SER A 311 -4.40 -27.06 12.43
C SER A 311 -3.43 -26.22 11.58
N GLU A 312 -2.18 -26.69 11.44
CA GLU A 312 -1.18 -26.07 10.57
C GLU A 312 -1.68 -26.06 9.11
N VAL A 313 -1.56 -24.90 8.47
CA VAL A 313 -1.91 -24.72 7.05
C VAL A 313 -0.69 -24.13 6.36
N ASP A 314 -0.29 -24.73 5.24
CA ASP A 314 0.74 -24.22 4.35
C ASP A 314 0.38 -24.60 2.90
N ARG A 315 -0.48 -23.79 2.26
CA ARG A 315 -1.10 -24.11 0.98
C ARG A 315 -0.85 -23.03 -0.06
N VAL A 316 -0.64 -23.45 -1.31
CA VAL A 316 -0.58 -22.55 -2.48
C VAL A 316 -1.77 -22.81 -3.38
N TYR A 317 -2.79 -21.95 -3.32
CA TYR A 317 -3.97 -21.95 -4.17
C TYR A 317 -3.62 -21.42 -5.55
N LEU A 318 -4.03 -22.14 -6.59
CA LEU A 318 -3.57 -21.95 -7.96
C LEU A 318 -4.60 -21.20 -8.80
N SER A 319 -4.14 -20.27 -9.65
CA SER A 319 -5.00 -19.59 -10.64
C SER A 319 -6.29 -18.99 -10.03
N SER A 320 -6.15 -18.46 -8.82
CA SER A 320 -7.21 -17.80 -8.06
C SER A 320 -7.72 -16.52 -8.74
N SER A 321 -8.98 -16.16 -8.43
CA SER A 321 -9.55 -14.85 -8.76
C SER A 321 -8.68 -13.71 -8.27
N ASP A 322 -8.83 -12.51 -8.83
CA ASP A 322 -8.05 -11.32 -8.46
C ASP A 322 -8.39 -10.76 -7.07
N VAL A 323 -9.27 -11.42 -6.31
CA VAL A 323 -9.72 -10.99 -4.99
C VAL A 323 -9.79 -12.17 -4.03
N ALA A 324 -9.26 -11.98 -2.81
CA ALA A 324 -9.48 -12.83 -1.64
C ALA A 324 -9.86 -11.96 -0.44
N ALA A 325 -10.57 -12.54 0.53
CA ALA A 325 -11.03 -11.82 1.72
C ALA A 325 -10.75 -12.60 2.99
N ILE A 326 -10.29 -11.92 4.04
CA ILE A 326 -10.13 -12.47 5.39
C ILE A 326 -11.18 -11.85 6.28
N PHE A 327 -12.09 -12.66 6.81
CA PHE A 327 -13.10 -12.22 7.77
C PHE A 327 -12.58 -12.48 9.18
N ASP A 328 -12.50 -11.43 9.98
CA ASP A 328 -12.12 -11.44 11.39
C ASP A 328 -13.39 -11.12 12.20
N HIS A 329 -14.07 -12.18 12.66
CA HIS A 329 -15.41 -12.07 13.26
C HIS A 329 -15.39 -11.31 14.58
N GLU A 330 -14.40 -11.56 15.43
CA GLU A 330 -14.30 -10.93 16.76
C GLU A 330 -14.11 -9.41 16.63
N LYS A 331 -13.24 -8.96 15.72
CA LYS A 331 -13.04 -7.52 15.45
C LYS A 331 -14.04 -6.92 14.46
N LYS A 332 -14.95 -7.72 13.90
CA LYS A 332 -15.97 -7.29 12.94
C LYS A 332 -15.37 -6.51 11.77
N ARG A 333 -14.33 -7.06 11.17
CA ARG A 333 -13.65 -6.44 10.03
C ARG A 333 -13.28 -7.48 8.98
N THR A 334 -13.16 -7.01 7.76
CA THR A 334 -12.74 -7.80 6.61
C THR A 334 -11.50 -7.16 6.00
N PHE A 335 -10.43 -7.93 5.86
CA PHE A 335 -9.32 -7.56 4.99
C PHE A 335 -9.66 -7.96 3.57
N LEU A 336 -9.56 -7.02 2.64
CA LEU A 336 -9.74 -7.27 1.22
C LEU A 336 -8.37 -7.25 0.54
N ILE A 337 -8.08 -8.31 -0.20
CA ILE A 337 -6.81 -8.51 -0.89
C ILE A 337 -7.12 -8.54 -2.38
N LYS A 338 -6.71 -7.51 -3.10
CA LYS A 338 -6.81 -7.46 -4.56
C LYS A 338 -5.43 -7.63 -5.18
N LYS A 339 -5.35 -8.40 -6.25
CA LYS A 339 -4.09 -8.78 -6.87
C LYS A 339 -4.17 -8.70 -8.39
N GLU A 340 -3.08 -8.27 -9.02
CA GLU A 340 -2.93 -8.20 -10.48
C GLU A 340 -1.54 -8.72 -10.86
N GLY A 341 -1.46 -9.54 -11.91
CA GLY A 341 -0.20 -10.20 -12.30
C GLY A 341 0.27 -11.29 -11.34
N LEU A 342 -0.52 -11.61 -10.31
CA LEU A 342 -0.26 -12.57 -9.24
C LEU A 342 -1.36 -13.65 -9.27
N PRO A 343 -1.20 -14.74 -10.03
CA PRO A 343 -2.25 -15.74 -10.23
C PRO A 343 -2.52 -16.61 -8.99
N ASP A 344 -1.57 -16.72 -8.07
CA ASP A 344 -1.61 -17.68 -6.97
C ASP A 344 -1.85 -16.96 -5.62
N VAL A 345 -2.44 -17.67 -4.66
CA VAL A 345 -2.59 -17.22 -3.26
C VAL A 345 -1.92 -18.22 -2.34
N VAL A 346 -1.08 -17.75 -1.44
CA VAL A 346 -0.54 -18.61 -0.37
C VAL A 346 -1.35 -18.36 0.89
N VAL A 347 -1.75 -19.42 1.58
CA VAL A 347 -2.30 -19.33 2.94
C VAL A 347 -1.39 -20.08 3.89
N TRP A 348 -0.93 -19.40 4.95
CA TRP A 348 -0.04 -20.00 5.94
C TRP A 348 -0.38 -19.59 7.36
N ASN A 349 -0.50 -20.58 8.24
CA ASN A 349 -0.46 -20.43 9.69
C ASN A 349 0.36 -21.59 10.28
N PRO A 350 1.42 -21.31 11.07
CA PRO A 350 2.33 -22.34 11.58
C PRO A 350 1.68 -23.29 12.61
N TRP A 351 0.61 -22.86 13.28
CA TRP A 351 0.05 -23.57 14.43
C TRP A 351 1.08 -23.81 15.55
N GLU A 352 0.68 -24.55 16.59
CA GLU A 352 1.43 -24.67 17.84
C GLU A 352 2.84 -25.27 17.66
N LYS A 353 2.93 -26.43 16.99
CA LYS A 353 4.19 -27.19 16.91
C LYS A 353 5.26 -26.45 16.10
N LYS A 354 4.89 -25.88 14.95
CA LYS A 354 5.83 -25.14 14.10
C LYS A 354 6.23 -23.82 14.76
N SER A 355 5.31 -23.13 15.43
CA SER A 355 5.61 -21.86 16.12
C SER A 355 6.73 -22.02 17.14
N LYS A 356 6.66 -23.07 17.97
CA LYS A 356 7.69 -23.40 18.96
C LYS A 356 9.05 -23.75 18.34
N ALA A 357 9.07 -24.19 17.08
CA ALA A 357 10.30 -24.54 16.38
C ALA A 357 10.97 -23.36 15.65
N ILE A 358 10.25 -22.24 15.45
CA ILE A 358 10.78 -21.05 14.78
C ILE A 358 11.40 -20.12 15.83
N ALA A 359 12.73 -20.00 15.80
CA ALA A 359 13.47 -19.28 16.83
C ALA A 359 13.09 -17.79 16.97
N ASP A 360 12.73 -17.13 15.86
CA ASP A 360 12.35 -15.72 15.81
C ASP A 360 10.83 -15.50 15.83
N PHE A 361 10.07 -16.47 16.34
CA PHE A 361 8.62 -16.45 16.47
C PHE A 361 8.18 -16.83 17.90
N GLY A 362 7.14 -16.17 18.42
CA GLY A 362 6.59 -16.47 19.74
C GLY A 362 5.68 -17.69 19.70
N ASP A 363 5.77 -18.52 20.74
CA ASP A 363 5.19 -19.87 20.78
C ASP A 363 3.66 -19.88 20.56
N GLU A 364 2.96 -18.85 21.05
CA GLU A 364 1.50 -18.69 20.97
C GLU A 364 1.07 -17.62 19.95
N GLU A 365 2.02 -17.00 19.24
CA GLU A 365 1.72 -15.87 18.36
C GLU A 365 0.95 -16.28 17.09
N TYR A 366 0.94 -17.57 16.74
CA TYR A 366 0.16 -18.09 15.62
C TYR A 366 -1.33 -17.83 15.76
N LYS A 367 -1.83 -17.63 17.00
CA LYS A 367 -3.23 -17.32 17.26
C LYS A 367 -3.64 -15.94 16.76
N HIS A 368 -2.69 -15.02 16.60
CA HIS A 368 -2.97 -13.62 16.28
C HIS A 368 -2.43 -13.22 14.89
N MET A 369 -2.10 -14.21 14.05
CA MET A 369 -1.59 -13.96 12.71
C MET A 369 -2.15 -14.93 11.68
N LEU A 370 -2.28 -14.43 10.46
CA LEU A 370 -2.56 -15.24 9.29
C LEU A 370 -1.77 -14.68 8.12
N CYS A 371 -1.10 -15.54 7.37
CA CYS A 371 -0.52 -15.15 6.08
C CYS A 371 -1.49 -15.45 4.95
N VAL A 372 -1.81 -14.44 4.16
CA VAL A 372 -2.50 -14.58 2.86
C VAL A 372 -1.77 -13.73 1.83
N ASP A 373 -1.10 -14.39 0.89
CA ASP A 373 -0.13 -13.74 0.00
C ASP A 373 -0.70 -13.60 -1.40
N GLY A 374 -0.49 -12.45 -2.04
CA GLY A 374 -0.57 -12.37 -3.50
C GLY A 374 0.74 -12.88 -4.11
N ALA A 375 0.67 -13.89 -4.99
CA ALA A 375 1.86 -14.57 -5.49
C ALA A 375 1.80 -15.00 -6.96
N ALA A 376 2.98 -15.28 -7.54
CA ALA A 376 3.17 -15.98 -8.80
C ALA A 376 4.23 -17.07 -8.58
N ILE A 377 3.79 -18.31 -8.37
CA ILE A 377 4.63 -19.40 -7.86
C ILE A 377 4.59 -20.61 -8.79
N GLU A 378 3.40 -21.11 -9.12
CA GLU A 378 3.27 -22.40 -9.82
C GLU A 378 3.78 -22.32 -11.25
N LYS A 379 3.48 -21.22 -11.93
CA LYS A 379 4.04 -20.89 -13.24
C LYS A 379 5.03 -19.74 -13.06
N PRO A 380 6.35 -20.00 -13.06
CA PRO A 380 7.35 -18.95 -12.97
C PRO A 380 7.20 -17.94 -14.11
N ILE A 381 7.34 -16.66 -13.78
CA ILE A 381 7.36 -15.57 -14.76
C ILE A 381 8.69 -15.63 -15.50
N THR A 382 8.66 -15.56 -16.83
CA THR A 382 9.87 -15.55 -17.66
C THR A 382 9.99 -14.22 -18.39
N LEU A 383 11.15 -13.57 -18.28
CA LEU A 383 11.45 -12.30 -18.94
C LEU A 383 12.59 -12.46 -19.93
N LYS A 384 12.38 -12.08 -21.18
CA LYS A 384 13.45 -11.92 -22.17
C LYS A 384 14.27 -10.65 -21.89
N PRO A 385 15.47 -10.50 -22.49
CA PRO A 385 16.27 -9.29 -22.33
C PRO A 385 15.46 -8.02 -22.63
N GLY A 386 15.46 -7.08 -21.69
CA GLY A 386 14.75 -5.81 -21.79
C GLY A 386 13.26 -5.84 -21.45
N GLU A 387 12.65 -7.01 -21.29
CA GLU A 387 11.25 -7.14 -20.85
C GLU A 387 11.12 -6.79 -19.35
N GLU A 388 9.92 -6.34 -18.99
CA GLU A 388 9.54 -5.97 -17.63
C GLU A 388 8.21 -6.64 -17.27
N TRP A 389 8.13 -7.19 -16.06
CA TRP A 389 6.89 -7.69 -15.47
C TRP A 389 6.41 -6.72 -14.39
N THR A 390 5.09 -6.57 -14.27
CA THR A 390 4.43 -5.80 -13.20
C THR A 390 3.49 -6.70 -12.42
N GLY A 391 3.53 -6.61 -11.09
CA GLY A 391 2.55 -7.22 -10.20
C GLY A 391 2.12 -6.28 -9.10
N ARG A 392 0.83 -6.31 -8.79
CA ARG A 392 0.18 -5.37 -7.87
C ARG A 392 -0.53 -6.12 -6.75
N LEU A 393 -0.37 -5.62 -5.53
CA LEU A 393 -1.15 -6.01 -4.37
C LEU A 393 -1.81 -4.76 -3.80
N GLU A 394 -3.13 -4.79 -3.64
CA GLU A 394 -3.89 -3.76 -2.94
C GLU A 394 -4.58 -4.39 -1.73
N LEU A 395 -4.34 -3.81 -0.57
CA LEU A 395 -4.87 -4.23 0.72
C LEU A 395 -5.75 -3.13 1.27
N SER A 396 -6.96 -3.48 1.69
CA SER A 396 -7.84 -2.57 2.44
C SER A 396 -8.52 -3.31 3.58
N VAL A 397 -9.03 -2.55 4.54
CA VAL A 397 -9.82 -3.08 5.65
C VAL A 397 -11.16 -2.35 5.69
N THR A 398 -12.24 -3.10 5.83
CA THR A 398 -13.60 -2.55 5.94
C THR A 398 -14.31 -3.17 7.14
N PRO A 399 -15.16 -2.43 7.86
CA PRO A 399 -16.05 -3.03 8.86
C PRO A 399 -16.93 -4.11 8.22
N THR A 400 -17.10 -5.23 8.90
CA THR A 400 -18.04 -6.28 8.50
C THR A 400 -19.43 -5.85 8.98
N SER A 401 -20.40 -5.84 8.06
CA SER A 401 -21.80 -5.45 8.36
C SER A 401 -22.50 -6.44 9.27
#